data_AF-A0A392V9W9-F1
#
_entry.id   AF-A0A392V9W9-F1
#
_cell.length_a   1.000
_cell.length_b   1.000
_cell.length_c   1.000
_cell.angle_alpha   90.00
_cell.angle_beta   90.00
_cell.angle_gamma   90.00
#
_symmetry.space_group_name_H-M   'P 1'
#
loop_
_entity.id
_entity.type
_entity.pdbx_description
1 polymer ?
#
loop_
_entity_poly.entity_id
_entity_poly.type
_entity_poly.pdbx_seq_one_letter_code
_entity_poly.pdbx_strand_id
1 'polypeptide(L)' 'MIWVVVDRLTKSSHFIAIKTGMLVPKLAEIYVEQIVRLHGIPWSIVSDRDPRFTS' A
#
# COMPACT_ATOMS: atom_id res chain seq x y z
N MET A 1 3.68 11.12 7.31
CA MET A 1 4.39 10.29 6.30
C MET A 1 3.39 9.95 5.21
N ILE A 2 3.80 9.92 3.94
CA ILE A 2 2.89 9.56 2.83
C ILE A 2 3.30 8.17 2.33
N TRP A 3 2.35 7.24 2.29
CA TRP A 3 2.53 5.96 1.62
C TRP A 3 1.97 6.06 0.21
N VAL A 4 2.79 5.72 -0.78
CA VAL A 4 2.43 5.81 -2.19
C VAL A 4 2.27 4.41 -2.76
N VAL A 5 1.12 4.15 -3.37
CA VAL A 5 0.85 2.92 -4.12
C VAL A 5 0.66 3.32 -5.58
N VAL A 6 1.40 2.69 -6.48
CA VAL A 6 1.36 2.99 -7.92
C VAL A 6 0.85 1.77 -8.67
N ASP A 7 -0.21 1.96 -9.45
CA ASP A 7 -0.65 0.93 -10.38
C ASP A 7 0.33 0.85 -11.56
N ARG A 8 0.86 -0.35 -11.80
CA ARG A 8 1.92 -0.55 -12.79
C ARG A 8 1.41 -0.38 -14.23
N LEU A 9 0.13 -0.71 -14.47
CA LEU A 9 -0.48 -0.69 -15.80
C LEU A 9 -0.79 0.74 -16.26
N THR A 10 -1.54 1.47 -15.44
CA THR A 10 -2.05 2.81 -15.75
C THR A 10 -1.14 3.93 -15.30
N LYS A 11 -0.15 3.65 -14.45
CA LYS A 11 0.71 4.65 -13.78
C LYS A 11 -0.03 5.61 -12.86
N SER A 12 -1.28 5.32 -12.53
CA SER A 12 -2.04 6.05 -11.52
C SER A 12 -1.46 5.80 -10.13
N SER A 13 -1.47 6.82 -9.27
CA SER A 13 -0.93 6.74 -7.91
C SER A 13 -1.97 7.11 -6.86
N HIS A 14 -1.94 6.36 -5.75
CA HIS A 14 -2.69 6.65 -4.54
C HIS A 14 -1.72 7.18 -3.50
N PHE A 15 -2.00 8.39 -2.98
CA PHE A 15 -1.26 9.01 -1.90
C PHE A 15 -2.05 8.86 -0.60
N ILE A 16 -1.57 8.02 0.30
CA ILE A 16 -2.26 7.69 1.54
C ILE A 16 -1.48 8.30 2.70
N ALA A 17 -2.12 9.19 3.45
CA ALA A 17 -1.51 9.76 4.65
C ALA A 17 -1.45 8.71 5.77
N ILE A 18 -0.25 8.45 6.30
CA ILE A 18 -0.01 7.54 7.41
C ILE A 18 0.78 8.20 8.54
N LYS A 19 0.54 7.71 9.77
CA LYS A 19 1.29 8.10 10.96
C LYS A 19 2.61 7.32 11.04
N THR A 20 3.67 7.99 11.46
CA THR A 20 4.95 7.34 11.76
C THR A 20 4.77 6.34 12.90
N GLY A 21 5.40 5.17 12.81
CA GLY A 21 5.30 4.12 13.83
C GLY A 21 3.98 3.35 13.84
N MET A 22 3.15 3.49 12.79
CA MET A 22 1.94 2.69 12.65
C MET A 22 2.27 1.19 12.58
N LEU A 23 1.44 0.38 13.24
CA LEU A 23 1.57 -1.08 13.25
C LEU A 23 1.30 -1.66 11.85
N VAL A 24 2.07 -2.70 11.48
CA VAL A 24 1.94 -3.38 10.17
C VAL A 24 0.53 -3.93 9.90
N PRO A 25 -0.18 -4.56 10.86
CA PRO A 25 -1.55 -5.00 10.64
C PRO A 25 -2.49 -3.85 10.24
N LYS A 26 -2.28 -2.65 10.80
CA LYS A 26 -3.10 -1.49 10.45
C LYS A 26 -2.81 -0.96 9.05
N LEU A 27 -1.56 -1.07 8.58
CA LEU A 27 -1.21 -0.77 7.19
C LEU A 27 -1.89 -1.75 6.22
N ALA A 28 -1.98 -3.04 6.57
CA ALA A 28 -2.68 -4.03 5.76
C ALA A 28 -4.18 -3.74 5.64
N GLU A 29 -4.84 -3.36 6.75
CA GLU A 29 -6.25 -2.91 6.71
C GLU A 29 -6.45 -1.71 5.78
N ILE A 30 -5.59 -0.70 5.90
CA ILE A 30 -5.65 0.50 5.04
C ILE A 30 -5.44 0.12 3.57
N TYR A 31 -4.53 -0.79 3.28
CA TYR A 31 -4.30 -1.27 1.92
C TYR A 31 -5.54 -1.93 1.33
N VAL A 32 -6.21 -2.80 2.09
CA VAL A 32 -7.44 -3.44 1.65
C VAL A 32 -8.54 -2.40 1.42
N GLU A 33 -8.71 -1.46 2.35
CA GLU A 33 -9.75 -0.45 2.27
C GLU A 33 -9.55 0.55 1.13
N GLN A 34 -8.32 1.00 0.90
CA GLN A 34 -8.02 2.09 -0.03
C GLN A 34 -7.62 1.60 -1.42
N ILE A 35 -7.05 0.40 -1.54
CA ILE A 35 -6.55 -0.14 -2.82
C ILE A 35 -7.39 -1.32 -3.28
N VAL A 36 -7.47 -2.39 -2.47
CA VAL A 36 -8.13 -3.64 -2.90
C VAL A 36 -9.62 -3.45 -3.13
N ARG A 37 -10.29 -2.65 -2.28
CA ARG A 37 -11.71 -2.32 -2.46
C ARG A 37 -12.00 -1.65 -3.80
N LEU A 38 -11.07 -0.86 -4.34
CA LEU A 38 -11.27 -0.08 -5.57
C LEU A 38 -10.81 -0.83 -6.82
N HIS A 39 -9.70 -1.58 -6.72
CA HIS A 39 -9.02 -2.16 -7.89
C HIS A 39 -8.99 -3.70 -7.89
N GLY A 40 -9.49 -4.32 -6.82
CA GLY A 40 -9.35 -5.75 -6.59
C GLY A 40 -7.96 -6.13 -6.08
N ILE A 41 -7.73 -7.45 -6.00
CA ILE A 41 -6.47 -8.00 -5.50
C ILE A 41 -5.43 -7.92 -6.61
N PRO A 42 -4.28 -7.26 -6.40
CA PRO A 42 -3.24 -7.24 -7.42
C PRO A 42 -2.62 -8.62 -7.58
N TRP A 43 -2.21 -8.95 -8.81
CA TRP A 43 -1.49 -10.19 -9.10
C TRP A 43 -0.10 -10.24 -8.47
N SER A 44 0.56 -9.09 -8.35
CA SER A 44 1.90 -8.97 -7.78
C SER A 44 2.11 -7.59 -7.15
N ILE A 45 2.89 -7.54 -6.07
CA ILE A 45 3.28 -6.31 -5.40
C ILE A 45 4.81 -6.21 -5.43
N VAL A 46 5.34 -5.04 -5.74
CA VAL A 46 6.76 -4.72 -5.61
C VAL A 46 6.88 -3.63 -4.56
N SER A 47 7.57 -3.92 -3.45
CA SER A 47 7.87 -2.94 -2.41
C SER A 47 9.27 -2.34 -2.61
N ASP A 48 9.51 -1.22 -1.96
CA ASP A 48 10.83 -0.60 -1.81
C ASP A 48 11.77 -1.37 -0.86
N ARG A 49 11.36 -2.58 -0.43
CA ARG A 49 12.05 -3.44 0.55
C ARG A 49 12.12 -2.85 1.95
N ASP A 50 11.20 -1.96 2.31
CA ASP A 50 11.04 -1.56 3.70
C ASP A 50 10.72 -2.79 4.58
N PRO A 51 11.33 -2.93 5.78
CA PRO A 51 11.12 -4.08 6.68
C PRO A 51 9.65 -4.37 7.00
N ARG A 52 8.79 -3.35 6.94
CA ARG A 52 7.34 -3.49 7.15
C ARG A 52 6.65 -4.35 6.09
N PHE A 53 7.31 -4.60 4.95
CA PHE A 53 6.80 -5.39 3.82
C PHE A 53 7.64 -6.64 3.52
N THR A 54 8.64 -6.97 4.34
CA THR A 54 9.55 -8.11 4.11
C THR A 54 9.49 -9.17 5.20
N SER A 55 8.59 -9.04 6.19
CA SER A 55 8.44 -10.00 7.28
C SER A 55 7.55 -11.19 6.93
#